data_AF-A0A9P0F7H1-F1
#
_entry.id   AF-A0A9P0F7H1-F1
#
_cell.length_a   1.000
_cell.length_b   1.000
_cell.length_c   1.000
_cell.angle_alpha   90.00
_cell.angle_beta   90.00
_cell.angle_gamma   90.00
#
_symmetry.space_group_name_H-M   'P 1'
#
loop_
_entity.id
_entity.type
_entity.pdbx_description
1 polymer ?
#
loop_
_entity_poly.entity_id
_entity_poly.type
_entity_poly.pdbx_seq_one_letter_code
_entity_poly.pdbx_strand_id
1 'polypeptide(L)'
;MGVIKVVFCLTLFVLLLEGARARVPPQNDSSEQTESKRVSLSSSDLSRMNLSSLENTYEEIASDVDHRKGQVAPYVGQALKWGQSQRSIPKLKKALARGLNYTKKNILEAHKKAKGKICEHQATAKNMIGFFPPSDPELKKLTDSTDSYSQAPGFQKLDQLIIQFESVEDRADSQLNPVTGRMPITLTKWKAYFARRGREAEKLFNSEMDLIKTASQTVIDTLSDAFIIKDNLEEPMKIGQKSMNIEEKAALLRMVIALGEKLGCTHKNWDDDRSDEDD
;
A
#
# COMPACT_ATOMS: atom_id res chain seq x y z
N MET A 1 -20.30 -38.04 -14.39
CA MET A 1 -21.17 -36.84 -14.48
C MET A 1 -20.54 -35.61 -13.80
N GLY A 2 -19.26 -35.29 -14.08
CA GLY A 2 -18.58 -34.14 -13.48
C GLY A 2 -18.03 -33.13 -14.49
N VAL A 3 -17.87 -33.54 -15.75
CA VAL A 3 -17.25 -32.71 -16.80
C VAL A 3 -18.28 -31.77 -17.46
N ILE A 4 -19.55 -32.17 -17.53
CA ILE A 4 -20.62 -31.39 -18.17
C ILE A 4 -20.96 -30.11 -17.37
N LYS A 5 -20.76 -30.10 -16.04
CA LYS A 5 -21.04 -28.91 -15.21
C LYS A 5 -19.98 -27.81 -15.34
N VAL A 6 -18.73 -28.17 -15.65
CA VAL A 6 -17.64 -27.19 -15.80
C VAL A 6 -17.71 -26.51 -17.17
N VAL A 7 -18.15 -27.24 -18.22
CA VAL A 7 -18.34 -26.67 -19.56
C VAL A 7 -19.56 -25.74 -19.61
N PHE A 8 -20.63 -26.03 -18.86
CA PHE A 8 -21.82 -25.16 -18.81
C PHE A 8 -21.60 -23.84 -18.05
N CYS A 9 -20.67 -23.79 -17.10
CA CYS A 9 -20.34 -22.54 -16.38
C CYS A 9 -19.42 -21.62 -17.18
N LEU A 10 -18.54 -22.18 -18.03
CA LEU A 10 -17.64 -21.38 -18.87
C LEU A 10 -18.35 -20.78 -20.08
N THR A 11 -19.32 -21.46 -20.68
CA THR A 11 -20.10 -20.91 -21.81
C THR A 11 -21.07 -19.80 -21.40
N LEU A 12 -21.60 -19.85 -20.18
CA LEU A 12 -22.48 -18.80 -19.64
C LEU A 12 -21.73 -17.50 -19.33
N PHE A 13 -20.44 -17.58 -19.00
CA PHE A 13 -19.59 -16.40 -18.74
C PHE A 13 -19.18 -15.70 -20.05
N VAL A 14 -18.94 -16.45 -21.13
CA VAL A 14 -18.60 -15.90 -22.45
C VAL A 14 -19.81 -15.25 -23.13
N LEU A 15 -21.01 -15.82 -23.01
CA LEU A 15 -22.25 -15.23 -23.57
C LEU A 15 -22.67 -13.94 -22.85
N LEU A 16 -22.33 -13.75 -21.57
CA LEU A 16 -22.56 -12.50 -20.84
C LEU A 16 -21.57 -11.39 -21.24
N LEU A 17 -20.39 -11.74 -21.75
CA LEU A 17 -19.39 -10.79 -22.23
C LEU A 17 -19.66 -10.32 -23.67
N GLU A 18 -20.24 -11.16 -24.53
CA GLU A 18 -20.63 -10.75 -25.89
C GLU A 18 -21.97 -9.99 -25.94
N GLY A 19 -22.87 -10.21 -24.99
CA GLY A 19 -24.17 -9.51 -24.91
C GLY A 19 -24.10 -8.04 -24.48
N ALA A 20 -22.98 -7.58 -23.90
CA ALA A 20 -22.81 -6.20 -23.44
C ALA A 20 -22.13 -5.26 -24.47
N ARG A 21 -21.68 -5.78 -25.62
CA ARG A 21 -20.96 -5.01 -26.65
C ARG A 21 -21.78 -4.54 -27.85
N ALA A 22 -23.10 -4.78 -27.86
CA ALA A 22 -23.95 -4.34 -28.97
C ALA A 22 -24.97 -3.28 -28.52
N ARG A 23 -24.58 -2.00 -28.59
CA ARG A 23 -25.43 -0.84 -28.98
C ARG A 23 -24.69 0.48 -28.74
N VAL A 24 -24.01 0.97 -29.77
CA VAL A 24 -23.77 2.41 -29.93
C VAL A 24 -24.28 2.78 -31.34
N PRO A 25 -25.38 3.52 -31.48
CA PRO A 25 -25.78 4.10 -32.76
C PRO A 25 -24.94 5.35 -33.07
N PRO A 26 -24.85 5.75 -34.35
CA PRO A 26 -23.80 6.65 -34.82
C PRO A 26 -24.04 8.12 -34.48
N GLN A 27 -22.93 8.86 -34.48
CA GLN A 27 -22.78 10.31 -34.46
C GLN A 27 -23.85 11.02 -35.30
N ASN A 28 -24.45 12.06 -34.71
CA ASN A 28 -25.01 13.19 -35.44
C ASN A 28 -24.29 14.45 -34.96
N ASP A 29 -23.67 15.13 -35.92
CA ASP A 29 -23.07 16.45 -35.76
C ASP A 29 -24.15 17.48 -35.44
N SER A 30 -24.01 18.15 -34.29
CA SER A 30 -24.53 19.50 -34.12
C SER A 30 -23.52 20.30 -33.32
N SER A 31 -22.77 21.09 -34.06
CA SER A 31 -21.89 22.15 -33.58
C SER A 31 -22.68 23.16 -32.74
N GLU A 32 -22.56 23.05 -31.43
CA GLU A 32 -22.74 24.18 -30.53
C GLU A 32 -21.44 24.33 -29.74
N GLN A 33 -20.68 25.38 -30.08
CA GLN A 33 -19.58 25.88 -29.26
C GLN A 33 -20.16 26.27 -27.90
N THR A 34 -20.17 25.33 -26.96
CA THR A 34 -20.23 25.67 -25.55
C THR A 34 -18.87 26.25 -25.22
N GLU A 35 -18.79 27.56 -25.02
CA GLU A 35 -17.65 28.21 -24.39
C GLU A 35 -17.33 27.45 -23.09
N SER A 36 -16.30 26.60 -23.16
CA SER A 36 -15.76 25.92 -22.00
C SER A 36 -15.13 26.99 -21.12
N LYS A 37 -15.93 27.49 -20.18
CA LYS A 37 -15.47 28.27 -19.04
C LYS A 37 -14.48 27.37 -18.30
N ARG A 38 -13.19 27.44 -18.65
CA ARG A 38 -12.12 26.79 -17.89
C ARG A 38 -12.16 27.40 -16.51
N VAL A 39 -12.83 26.73 -15.58
CA VAL A 39 -12.74 27.03 -14.16
C VAL A 39 -11.30 26.74 -13.78
N SER A 40 -10.48 27.79 -13.68
CA SER A 40 -9.14 27.66 -13.13
C SER A 40 -9.30 27.34 -11.65
N LEU A 41 -9.16 26.07 -11.29
CA LEU A 41 -9.12 25.65 -9.88
C LEU A 41 -7.97 26.38 -9.19
N SER A 42 -8.25 26.94 -8.02
CA SER A 42 -7.20 27.56 -7.20
C SER A 42 -6.27 26.49 -6.62
N SER A 43 -5.05 26.86 -6.20
CA SER A 43 -4.14 25.93 -5.51
C SER A 43 -4.83 25.28 -4.30
N SER A 44 -5.60 26.08 -3.55
CA SER A 44 -6.36 25.59 -2.38
C SER A 44 -7.43 24.57 -2.74
N ASP A 45 -8.11 24.72 -3.89
CA ASP A 45 -9.10 23.72 -4.33
C ASP A 45 -8.42 22.40 -4.67
N LEU A 46 -7.26 22.45 -5.34
CA LEU A 46 -6.45 21.27 -5.66
C LEU A 46 -5.94 20.57 -4.39
N SER A 47 -5.48 21.34 -3.40
CA SER A 47 -5.04 20.77 -2.11
C SER A 47 -6.18 20.10 -1.35
N ARG A 48 -7.39 20.66 -1.32
CA ARG A 48 -8.56 20.01 -0.70
C ARG A 48 -8.98 18.73 -1.44
N MET A 49 -8.92 18.73 -2.77
CA MET A 49 -9.14 17.51 -3.55
C MET A 49 -8.12 16.42 -3.22
N ASN A 50 -6.84 16.79 -3.09
CA ASN A 50 -5.78 15.86 -2.70
C ASN A 50 -5.96 15.33 -1.27
N LEU A 51 -6.42 16.17 -0.32
CA LEU A 51 -6.74 15.74 1.05
C LEU A 51 -7.80 14.64 1.08
N SER A 52 -8.90 14.82 0.35
CA SER A 52 -9.93 13.78 0.23
C SER A 52 -9.40 12.52 -0.47
N SER A 53 -8.57 12.67 -1.50
CA SER A 53 -7.96 11.54 -2.20
C SER A 53 -7.02 10.72 -1.30
N LEU A 54 -6.25 11.40 -0.45
CA LEU A 54 -5.39 10.79 0.56
C LEU A 54 -6.18 9.97 1.59
N GLU A 55 -7.31 10.50 2.09
CA GLU A 55 -8.18 9.79 3.03
C GLU A 55 -8.76 8.51 2.42
N ASN A 56 -9.33 8.62 1.21
CA ASN A 56 -9.85 7.46 0.47
C ASN A 56 -8.76 6.40 0.23
N THR A 57 -7.53 6.86 -0.05
CA THR A 57 -6.39 5.97 -0.27
C THR A 57 -6.02 5.19 0.99
N TYR A 58 -6.01 5.84 2.16
CA TYR A 58 -5.79 5.13 3.41
C TYR A 58 -6.90 4.11 3.67
N GLU A 59 -8.17 4.50 3.53
CA GLU A 59 -9.30 3.59 3.73
C GLU A 59 -9.21 2.35 2.83
N GLU A 60 -8.78 2.52 1.58
CA GLU A 60 -8.57 1.41 0.66
C GLU A 60 -7.43 0.49 1.11
N ILE A 61 -6.28 1.05 1.52
CA ILE A 61 -5.16 0.26 2.04
C ILE A 61 -5.58 -0.50 3.31
N ALA A 62 -6.24 0.19 4.24
CA ALA A 62 -6.72 -0.39 5.48
C ALA A 62 -7.71 -1.53 5.24
N SER A 63 -8.64 -1.34 4.31
CA SER A 63 -9.62 -2.35 3.91
C SER A 63 -8.95 -3.57 3.26
N ASP A 64 -7.98 -3.39 2.36
CA ASP A 64 -7.21 -4.48 1.73
C ASP A 64 -6.46 -5.30 2.79
N VAL A 65 -5.78 -4.62 3.72
CA VAL A 65 -5.06 -5.24 4.83
C VAL A 65 -6.01 -6.04 5.74
N ASP A 66 -7.12 -5.43 6.17
CA ASP A 66 -8.08 -6.07 7.06
C ASP A 66 -8.75 -7.28 6.38
N HIS A 67 -9.05 -7.18 5.08
CA HIS A 67 -9.57 -8.28 4.28
C HIS A 67 -8.60 -9.46 4.24
N ARG A 68 -7.31 -9.23 3.95
CA ARG A 68 -6.29 -10.28 3.91
C ARG A 68 -6.11 -10.93 5.28
N LYS A 69 -6.13 -10.16 6.38
CA LYS A 69 -6.15 -10.70 7.76
C LYS A 69 -7.35 -11.63 8.00
N GLY A 70 -8.53 -11.24 7.51
CA GLY A 70 -9.74 -12.06 7.55
C GLY A 70 -9.61 -13.41 6.81
N GLN A 71 -8.79 -13.48 5.76
CA GLN A 71 -8.59 -14.69 4.97
C GLN A 71 -7.49 -15.63 5.53
N VAL A 72 -6.39 -15.09 6.06
CA VAL A 72 -5.22 -15.90 6.45
C VAL A 72 -5.46 -16.70 7.72
N ALA A 73 -6.06 -16.11 8.75
CA ALA A 73 -6.33 -16.81 10.02
C ALA A 73 -7.15 -18.12 9.85
N PRO A 74 -8.31 -18.13 9.16
CA PRO A 74 -9.06 -19.36 8.95
C PRO A 74 -8.30 -20.36 8.07
N TYR A 75 -7.54 -19.89 7.07
CA TYR A 75 -6.70 -20.75 6.24
C TYR A 75 -5.64 -21.48 7.07
N VAL A 76 -4.92 -20.76 7.95
CA VAL A 76 -3.92 -21.35 8.86
C VAL A 76 -4.57 -22.37 9.78
N GLY A 77 -5.72 -22.05 10.38
CA GLY A 77 -6.47 -22.99 11.22
C GLY A 77 -6.83 -24.30 10.49
N GLN A 78 -7.26 -24.23 9.24
CA GLN A 78 -7.56 -25.41 8.41
C GLN A 78 -6.28 -26.18 8.05
N ALA A 79 -5.22 -25.49 7.65
CA ALA A 79 -3.94 -26.09 7.29
C ALA A 79 -3.30 -26.83 8.47
N LEU A 80 -3.40 -26.27 9.69
CA LEU A 80 -2.92 -26.91 10.91
C LEU A 80 -3.66 -28.21 11.22
N LYS A 81 -5.00 -28.21 11.14
CA LYS A 81 -5.82 -29.43 11.32
C LYS A 81 -5.46 -30.50 10.29
N TRP A 82 -5.31 -30.11 9.02
CA TRP A 82 -4.90 -31.01 7.95
C TRP A 82 -3.47 -31.54 8.15
N GLY A 83 -2.54 -30.71 8.60
CA GLY A 83 -1.17 -31.12 8.91
C GLY A 83 -1.12 -32.22 9.98
N GLN A 84 -1.97 -32.15 11.00
CA GLN A 84 -2.04 -33.19 12.03
C GLN A 84 -2.55 -34.54 11.50
N SER A 85 -3.42 -34.55 10.49
CA SER A 85 -3.94 -35.79 9.90
C SER A 85 -2.98 -36.46 8.91
N GLN A 86 -1.91 -35.78 8.48
CA GLN A 86 -0.97 -36.35 7.53
C GLN A 86 -0.14 -37.51 8.08
N ARG A 87 0.11 -38.50 7.21
CA ARG A 87 0.88 -39.71 7.50
C ARG A 87 2.26 -39.74 6.84
N SER A 88 2.65 -38.67 6.14
CA SER A 88 3.83 -38.64 5.27
C SER A 88 4.62 -37.34 5.48
N ILE A 89 5.93 -37.47 5.75
CA ILE A 89 6.86 -36.35 5.87
C ILE A 89 6.94 -35.55 4.56
N PRO A 90 7.10 -36.16 3.37
CA PRO A 90 7.06 -35.42 2.10
C PRO A 90 5.82 -34.54 1.91
N LYS A 91 4.63 -35.04 2.29
CA LYS A 91 3.39 -34.26 2.19
C LYS A 91 3.39 -33.04 3.13
N LEU A 92 3.89 -33.21 4.36
CA LEU A 92 4.04 -32.12 5.32
C LEU A 92 5.03 -31.05 4.83
N LYS A 93 6.19 -31.47 4.28
CA LYS A 93 7.18 -30.55 3.70
C LYS A 93 6.57 -29.69 2.59
N LYS A 94 5.91 -30.34 1.63
CA LYS A 94 5.30 -29.67 0.48
C LYS A 94 4.20 -28.70 0.91
N ALA A 95 3.37 -29.10 1.87
CA ALA A 95 2.32 -28.23 2.41
C ALA A 95 2.87 -27.04 3.18
N LEU A 96 3.93 -27.24 3.98
CA LEU A 96 4.57 -26.15 4.71
C LEU A 96 5.14 -25.12 3.75
N ALA A 97 5.90 -25.54 2.75
CA ALA A 97 6.46 -24.64 1.75
C ALA A 97 5.36 -23.85 1.02
N ARG A 98 4.25 -24.50 0.63
CA ARG A 98 3.10 -23.83 0.02
C ARG A 98 2.45 -22.80 0.96
N GLY A 99 2.24 -23.15 2.22
CA GLY A 99 1.65 -22.25 3.20
C GLY A 99 2.54 -21.02 3.45
N LEU A 100 3.84 -21.23 3.67
CA LEU A 100 4.80 -20.14 3.87
C LEU A 100 4.90 -19.23 2.64
N ASN A 101 4.93 -19.80 1.43
CA ASN A 101 4.92 -19.03 0.18
C ASN A 101 3.62 -18.24 -0.01
N TYR A 102 2.47 -18.83 0.35
CA TYR A 102 1.18 -18.14 0.32
C TYR A 102 1.17 -16.94 1.27
N THR A 103 1.64 -17.13 2.50
CA THR A 103 1.78 -16.04 3.48
C THR A 103 2.72 -14.95 2.97
N LYS A 104 3.90 -15.34 2.46
CA LYS A 104 4.89 -14.42 1.89
C LYS A 104 4.29 -13.58 0.77
N LYS A 105 3.67 -14.23 -0.23
CA LYS A 105 3.02 -13.58 -1.37
C LYS A 105 2.01 -12.52 -0.91
N ASN A 106 1.16 -12.84 0.06
CA ASN A 106 0.16 -11.88 0.54
C ASN A 106 0.78 -10.66 1.26
N ILE A 107 1.87 -10.85 2.02
CA ILE A 107 2.62 -9.73 2.63
C ILE A 107 3.20 -8.82 1.55
N LEU A 108 3.89 -9.42 0.56
CA LEU A 108 4.55 -8.67 -0.51
C LEU A 108 3.55 -7.92 -1.40
N GLU A 109 2.42 -8.53 -1.74
CA GLU A 109 1.37 -7.85 -2.51
C GLU A 109 0.76 -6.66 -1.75
N ALA A 110 0.44 -6.84 -0.47
CA ALA A 110 -0.09 -5.73 0.34
C ALA A 110 0.92 -4.61 0.47
N HIS A 111 2.20 -4.94 0.67
CA HIS A 111 3.29 -3.98 0.73
C HIS A 111 3.47 -3.23 -0.61
N LYS A 112 3.57 -3.95 -1.74
CA LYS A 112 3.72 -3.35 -3.08
C LYS A 112 2.55 -2.42 -3.41
N LYS A 113 1.31 -2.86 -3.16
CA LYS A 113 0.09 -2.07 -3.42
C LYS A 113 0.03 -0.81 -2.56
N ALA A 114 0.32 -0.92 -1.26
CA ALA A 114 0.37 0.24 -0.37
C ALA A 114 1.47 1.23 -0.76
N LYS A 115 2.68 0.72 -1.04
CA LYS A 115 3.83 1.51 -1.48
C LYS A 115 3.56 2.26 -2.79
N GLY A 116 2.96 1.58 -3.77
CA GLY A 116 2.48 2.20 -5.02
C GLY A 116 1.54 3.37 -4.71
N LYS A 117 0.42 3.14 -4.03
CA LYS A 117 -0.51 4.24 -3.70
C LYS A 117 0.15 5.42 -2.99
N ILE A 118 1.00 5.15 -2.00
CA ILE A 118 1.71 6.19 -1.24
C ILE A 118 2.62 7.01 -2.14
N CYS A 119 3.43 6.36 -2.97
CA CYS A 119 4.41 7.05 -3.77
C CYS A 119 3.75 7.91 -4.88
N GLU A 120 2.52 7.59 -5.30
CA GLU A 120 1.72 8.31 -6.31
C GLU A 120 1.32 9.67 -5.73
N HIS A 121 0.82 9.64 -4.50
CA HIS A 121 0.49 10.84 -3.73
C HIS A 121 1.73 11.62 -3.33
N GLN A 122 2.84 10.95 -2.99
CA GLN A 122 4.09 11.62 -2.69
C GLN A 122 4.61 12.40 -3.90
N ALA A 123 4.56 11.84 -5.10
CA ALA A 123 4.95 12.53 -6.33
C ALA A 123 4.06 13.77 -6.56
N THR A 124 2.76 13.64 -6.33
CA THR A 124 1.80 14.76 -6.41
C THR A 124 2.12 15.86 -5.40
N ALA A 125 2.33 15.49 -4.13
CA ALA A 125 2.69 16.43 -3.06
C ALA A 125 4.04 17.11 -3.34
N LYS A 126 5.06 16.37 -3.79
CA LYS A 126 6.37 16.91 -4.18
C LYS A 126 6.24 17.96 -5.27
N ASN A 127 5.45 17.69 -6.31
CA ASN A 127 5.22 18.65 -7.39
C ASN A 127 4.44 19.87 -6.87
N MET A 128 3.39 19.66 -6.08
CA MET A 128 2.60 20.76 -5.53
C MET A 128 3.44 21.68 -4.64
N ILE A 129 4.24 21.13 -3.74
CA ILE A 129 5.08 21.90 -2.81
C ILE A 129 6.29 22.51 -3.54
N GLY A 130 6.90 21.78 -4.48
CA GLY A 130 8.11 22.23 -5.18
C GLY A 130 7.85 23.29 -6.26
N PHE A 131 6.69 23.28 -6.91
CA PHE A 131 6.38 24.23 -7.99
C PHE A 131 5.49 25.40 -7.56
N PHE A 132 4.68 25.25 -6.51
CA PHE A 132 3.81 26.32 -6.03
C PHE A 132 4.31 26.81 -4.68
N PRO A 133 4.65 28.11 -4.55
CA PRO A 133 5.14 28.63 -3.28
C PRO A 133 4.05 28.50 -2.20
N PRO A 134 4.45 28.31 -0.92
CA PRO A 134 3.51 28.34 0.19
C PRO A 134 2.70 29.64 0.23
N SER A 135 1.44 29.55 0.66
CA SER A 135 0.55 30.71 0.83
C SER A 135 1.06 31.69 1.89
N ASP A 136 1.80 31.19 2.89
CA ASP A 136 2.45 32.00 3.92
C ASP A 136 3.79 32.59 3.41
N PRO A 137 3.95 33.93 3.34
CA PRO A 137 5.16 34.58 2.84
C PRO A 137 6.42 34.31 3.67
N GLU A 138 6.30 34.12 4.98
CA GLU A 138 7.45 33.80 5.84
C GLU A 138 7.87 32.34 5.64
N LEU A 139 6.90 31.44 5.47
CA LEU A 139 7.15 30.03 5.16
C LEU A 139 7.84 29.90 3.81
N LYS A 140 7.42 30.67 2.80
CA LYS A 140 8.06 30.74 1.49
C LYS A 140 9.55 31.08 1.58
N LYS A 141 9.91 32.12 2.34
CA LYS A 141 11.31 32.53 2.52
C LYS A 141 12.16 31.44 3.16
N LEU A 142 11.58 30.70 4.10
CA LEU A 142 12.26 29.60 4.76
C LEU A 142 12.41 28.41 3.83
N THR A 143 11.36 27.98 3.12
CA THR A 143 11.46 26.82 2.20
C THR A 143 12.47 27.04 1.07
N ASP A 144 12.67 28.30 0.65
CA ASP A 144 13.65 28.68 -0.39
C ASP A 144 15.10 28.75 0.14
N SER A 145 15.32 28.81 1.46
CA SER A 145 16.68 28.83 2.02
C SER A 145 17.32 27.44 2.00
N THR A 146 18.54 27.36 1.48
CA THR A 146 19.35 26.15 1.32
C THR A 146 20.01 25.67 2.62
N ASP A 147 19.77 26.37 3.73
CA ASP A 147 20.36 26.02 5.01
C ASP A 147 19.79 24.69 5.50
N SER A 148 20.70 23.74 5.70
CA SER A 148 20.44 22.38 6.18
C SER A 148 19.92 22.42 7.61
N TYR A 149 18.63 22.67 7.80
CA TYR A 149 18.03 22.57 9.12
C TYR A 149 17.86 21.09 9.48
N SER A 150 18.49 20.72 10.59
CA SER A 150 18.47 19.40 11.20
C SER A 150 17.05 18.89 11.38
N GLN A 151 16.83 17.60 11.04
CA GLN A 151 15.60 16.83 11.30
C GLN A 151 14.96 17.29 12.62
N ALA A 152 13.78 17.91 12.56
CA ALA A 152 13.06 18.22 13.78
C ALA A 152 12.81 16.91 14.55
N PRO A 153 13.00 16.88 15.89
CA PRO A 153 12.88 15.67 16.70
C PRO A 153 11.55 14.92 16.51
N GLY A 154 10.49 15.65 16.15
CA GLY A 154 9.15 15.10 15.90
C GLY A 154 9.07 14.07 14.78
N PHE A 155 10.02 14.05 13.84
CA PHE A 155 9.96 13.18 12.66
C PHE A 155 10.78 11.88 12.77
N GLN A 156 11.50 11.67 13.87
CA GLN A 156 12.26 10.44 14.08
C GLN A 156 11.38 9.19 14.04
N LYS A 157 10.14 9.29 14.53
CA LYS A 157 9.17 8.19 14.51
C LYS A 157 8.74 7.84 13.07
N LEU A 158 8.56 8.84 12.21
CA LEU A 158 8.24 8.63 10.81
C LEU A 158 9.41 7.94 10.10
N ASP A 159 10.64 8.40 10.31
CA ASP A 159 11.84 7.79 9.71
C ASP A 159 12.01 6.32 10.15
N GLN A 160 11.78 6.01 11.43
CA GLN A 160 11.82 4.63 11.91
C GLN A 160 10.74 3.75 11.26
N LEU A 161 9.52 4.27 11.10
CA LEU A 161 8.42 3.53 10.45
C LEU A 161 8.72 3.29 8.98
N ILE A 162 9.30 4.26 8.26
CA ILE A 162 9.69 4.11 6.86
C ILE A 162 10.77 3.04 6.71
N ILE A 163 11.81 3.06 7.55
CA ILE A 163 12.86 2.02 7.52
C ILE A 163 12.25 0.62 7.74
N GLN A 164 11.33 0.50 8.70
CA GLN A 164 10.65 -0.76 8.97
C GLN A 164 9.77 -1.20 7.80
N PHE A 165 9.05 -0.26 7.19
CA PHE A 165 8.17 -0.49 6.04
C PHE A 165 8.99 -0.98 4.84
N GLU A 166 10.08 -0.32 4.48
CA GLU A 166 10.97 -0.75 3.39
C GLU A 166 11.58 -2.15 3.63
N SER A 167 11.80 -2.51 4.89
CA SER A 167 12.38 -3.81 5.26
C SER A 167 11.35 -4.96 5.32
N VAL A 168 10.08 -4.75 4.94
CA VAL A 168 9.03 -5.79 4.95
C VAL A 168 9.42 -6.98 4.07
N GLU A 169 9.93 -6.72 2.87
CA GLU A 169 10.32 -7.77 1.93
C GLU A 169 11.46 -8.64 2.48
N ASP A 170 12.54 -8.03 2.96
CA ASP A 170 13.68 -8.73 3.57
C ASP A 170 13.27 -9.58 4.78
N ARG A 171 12.35 -9.08 5.61
CA ARG A 171 11.83 -9.83 6.76
C ARG A 171 10.95 -11.00 6.31
N ALA A 172 10.09 -10.81 5.32
CA ALA A 172 9.28 -11.89 4.77
C ALA A 172 10.17 -13.00 4.18
N ASP A 173 11.21 -12.63 3.45
CA ASP A 173 12.16 -13.54 2.80
C ASP A 173 12.96 -14.37 3.80
N SER A 174 13.52 -13.70 4.81
CA SER A 174 14.32 -14.34 5.85
C SER A 174 13.49 -15.23 6.77
N GLN A 175 12.30 -14.78 7.17
CA GLN A 175 11.51 -15.45 8.21
C GLN A 175 10.51 -16.48 7.67
N LEU A 176 10.11 -16.43 6.40
CA LEU A 176 9.19 -17.40 5.78
C LEU A 176 9.91 -18.49 4.97
N ASN A 177 11.21 -18.65 5.16
CA ASN A 177 11.93 -19.78 4.59
C ASN A 177 11.47 -21.12 5.24
N PRO A 178 11.15 -22.17 4.44
CA PRO A 178 10.76 -23.47 4.97
C PRO A 178 11.92 -24.24 5.63
N VAL A 179 13.17 -23.96 5.26
CA VAL A 179 14.37 -24.65 5.75
C VAL A 179 15.11 -23.72 6.70
N THR A 180 14.88 -23.89 8.00
CA THR A 180 15.58 -23.14 9.04
C THR A 180 16.30 -24.10 9.98
N GLY A 181 17.63 -23.99 10.04
CA GLY A 181 18.47 -24.79 10.91
C GLY A 181 18.39 -26.31 10.67
N ARG A 182 18.47 -27.10 11.74
CA ARG A 182 18.41 -28.58 11.66
C ARG A 182 16.98 -29.05 11.48
N MET A 183 16.71 -29.69 10.34
CA MET A 183 15.39 -30.20 10.00
C MET A 183 15.01 -31.45 10.81
N PRO A 184 13.73 -31.61 11.17
CA PRO A 184 13.26 -32.83 11.85
C PRO A 184 13.44 -34.10 11.00
N ILE A 185 13.55 -35.25 11.65
CA ILE A 185 13.76 -36.55 10.97
C ILE A 185 12.52 -37.47 11.06
N THR A 186 11.76 -37.38 12.15
CA THR A 186 10.57 -38.24 12.39
C THR A 186 9.27 -37.53 12.04
N LEU A 187 8.21 -38.27 11.70
CA LEU A 187 6.89 -37.72 11.39
C LEU A 187 6.30 -36.87 12.53
N THR A 188 6.40 -37.35 13.78
CA THR A 188 5.89 -36.61 14.96
C THR A 188 6.58 -35.25 15.12
N LYS A 189 7.93 -35.23 15.04
CA LYS A 189 8.69 -33.97 15.07
C LYS A 189 8.37 -33.06 13.88
N TRP A 190 8.09 -33.62 12.71
CA TRP A 190 7.65 -32.87 11.53
C TRP A 190 6.27 -32.22 11.73
N LYS A 191 5.32 -32.90 12.35
CA LYS A 191 4.00 -32.33 12.68
C LYS A 191 4.12 -31.19 13.70
N ALA A 192 4.97 -31.36 14.72
CA ALA A 192 5.25 -30.30 15.69
C ALA A 192 5.92 -29.08 15.02
N TYR A 193 6.90 -29.32 14.15
CA TYR A 193 7.58 -28.28 13.37
C TYR A 193 6.61 -27.55 12.43
N PHE A 194 5.78 -28.29 11.68
CA PHE A 194 4.73 -27.72 10.82
C PHE A 194 3.80 -26.80 11.62
N ALA A 195 3.32 -27.26 12.77
CA ALA A 195 2.41 -26.48 13.59
C ALA A 195 3.07 -25.21 14.17
N ARG A 196 4.32 -25.32 14.61
CA ARG A 196 5.09 -24.18 15.10
C ARG A 196 5.30 -23.15 13.98
N ARG A 197 5.82 -23.58 12.82
CA ARG A 197 6.08 -22.69 11.68
C ARG A 197 4.80 -22.04 11.13
N GLY A 198 3.68 -22.76 11.12
CA GLY A 198 2.39 -22.18 10.75
C GLY A 198 1.97 -21.02 11.65
N ARG A 199 2.12 -21.17 12.99
CA ARG A 199 1.84 -20.09 13.95
C ARG A 199 2.82 -18.93 13.86
N GLU A 200 4.11 -19.22 13.66
CA GLU A 200 5.13 -18.17 13.46
C GLU A 200 4.83 -17.36 12.20
N ALA A 201 4.43 -18.03 11.10
CA ALA A 201 4.06 -17.37 9.86
C ALA A 201 2.79 -16.51 10.01
N GLU A 202 1.77 -16.99 10.71
CA GLU A 202 0.55 -16.22 11.01
C GLU A 202 0.87 -14.99 11.88
N LYS A 203 1.72 -15.14 12.89
CA LYS A 203 2.15 -14.02 13.74
C LYS A 203 2.92 -12.97 12.92
N LEU A 204 3.87 -13.40 12.10
CA LEU A 204 4.62 -12.51 11.21
C LEU A 204 3.65 -11.79 10.26
N PHE A 205 2.76 -12.53 9.61
CA PHE A 205 1.75 -11.98 8.72
C PHE A 205 0.96 -10.85 9.37
N ASN A 206 0.40 -11.08 10.55
CA ASN A 206 -0.36 -10.06 11.26
C ASN A 206 0.50 -8.84 11.62
N SER A 207 1.73 -9.07 12.08
CA SER A 207 2.67 -7.99 12.42
C SER A 207 3.04 -7.14 11.21
N GLU A 208 3.32 -7.77 10.06
CA GLU A 208 3.68 -7.05 8.83
C GLU A 208 2.46 -6.30 8.26
N MET A 209 1.27 -6.88 8.33
CA MET A 209 0.01 -6.22 7.94
C MET A 209 -0.27 -4.98 8.80
N ASP A 210 -0.11 -5.09 10.13
CA ASP A 210 -0.30 -3.96 11.05
C ASP A 210 0.75 -2.86 10.84
N LEU A 211 2.00 -3.25 10.54
CA LEU A 211 3.05 -2.32 10.15
C LEU A 211 2.72 -1.60 8.85
N ILE A 212 2.30 -2.31 7.79
CA ILE A 212 1.90 -1.72 6.51
C ILE A 212 0.80 -0.68 6.74
N LYS A 213 -0.25 -1.03 7.50
CA LYS A 213 -1.36 -0.12 7.83
C LYS A 213 -0.89 1.12 8.59
N THR A 214 -0.08 0.94 9.63
CA THR A 214 0.41 2.03 10.50
C THR A 214 1.36 2.96 9.76
N ALA A 215 2.30 2.41 8.99
CA ALA A 215 3.23 3.20 8.19
C ALA A 215 2.48 3.97 7.10
N SER A 216 1.53 3.33 6.42
CA SER A 216 0.69 3.98 5.39
C SER A 216 -0.10 5.14 5.97
N GLN A 217 -0.78 4.94 7.10
CA GLN A 217 -1.50 6.02 7.80
C GLN A 217 -0.56 7.19 8.11
N THR A 218 0.59 6.90 8.71
CA THR A 218 1.52 7.94 9.16
C THR A 218 2.07 8.74 7.98
N VAL A 219 2.40 8.08 6.87
CA VAL A 219 2.84 8.74 5.64
C VAL A 219 1.72 9.60 5.05
N ILE A 220 0.50 9.04 4.92
CA ILE A 220 -0.66 9.75 4.37
C ILE A 220 -0.99 10.98 5.22
N ASP A 221 -0.97 10.87 6.55
CA ASP A 221 -1.16 12.00 7.46
C ASP A 221 -0.07 13.07 7.27
N THR A 222 1.18 12.65 7.05
CA THR A 222 2.30 13.58 6.78
C THR A 222 2.09 14.33 5.45
N LEU A 223 1.59 13.63 4.42
CA LEU A 223 1.23 14.26 3.15
C LEU A 223 0.05 15.21 3.30
N SER A 224 -0.97 14.84 4.08
CA SER A 224 -2.11 15.71 4.39
C SER A 224 -1.67 16.99 5.10
N ASP A 225 -0.86 16.87 6.15
CA ASP A 225 -0.36 18.03 6.90
C ASP A 225 0.46 18.96 6.02
N ALA A 226 1.20 18.42 5.04
CA ALA A 226 1.93 19.25 4.08
C ALA A 226 1.00 20.08 3.18
N PHE A 227 -0.12 19.52 2.71
CA PHE A 227 -1.12 20.29 1.95
C PHE A 227 -1.78 21.37 2.82
N ILE A 228 -2.14 21.04 4.06
CA ILE A 228 -2.72 21.98 5.03
C ILE A 228 -1.77 23.14 5.28
N ILE A 229 -0.50 22.84 5.57
CA ILE A 229 0.54 23.83 5.85
C ILE A 229 0.85 24.69 4.64
N LYS A 230 1.03 24.07 3.46
CA LYS A 230 1.37 24.77 2.21
C LYS A 230 0.32 25.83 1.88
N ASP A 231 -0.96 25.47 1.93
CA ASP A 231 -2.05 26.35 1.50
C ASP A 231 -2.72 27.11 2.65
N ASN A 232 -2.22 26.94 3.88
CA ASN A 232 -2.75 27.52 5.11
C ASN A 232 -4.26 27.24 5.28
N LEU A 233 -4.63 25.96 5.11
CA LEU A 233 -6.02 25.53 5.18
C LEU A 233 -6.51 25.51 6.63
N GLU A 234 -7.79 25.85 6.85
CA GLU A 234 -8.46 25.76 8.16
C GLU A 234 -8.85 24.31 8.53
N GLU A 235 -8.00 23.34 8.21
CA GLU A 235 -8.19 21.93 8.54
C GLU A 235 -7.25 21.52 9.68
N PRO A 236 -7.69 20.64 10.61
CA PRO A 236 -6.84 20.21 11.71
C PRO A 236 -5.67 19.36 11.18
N MET A 237 -4.45 19.66 11.64
CA MET A 237 -3.30 18.79 11.40
C MET A 237 -3.54 17.40 12.03
N LYS A 238 -3.16 16.36 11.31
CA LYS A 238 -3.40 14.96 11.67
C LYS A 238 -2.27 14.39 12.53
N ILE A 239 -1.04 14.85 12.33
CA ILE A 239 0.08 14.48 13.21
C ILE A 239 0.01 15.34 14.48
N GLY A 240 0.14 14.68 15.64
CA GLY A 240 -0.16 15.18 16.98
C GLY A 240 0.59 16.41 17.51
N GLN A 241 1.09 17.29 16.67
CA GLN A 241 1.55 18.63 17.03
C GLN A 241 0.41 19.62 16.78
N LYS A 242 -0.38 19.94 17.83
CA LYS A 242 -1.48 20.93 17.74
C LYS A 242 -1.02 22.33 17.31
N SER A 243 0.28 22.62 17.40
CA SER A 243 0.88 23.86 16.95
C SER A 243 2.31 23.57 16.48
N MET A 244 2.57 23.74 15.19
CA MET A 244 3.92 23.82 14.65
C MET A 244 4.31 25.29 14.50
N ASN A 245 5.52 25.66 14.94
CA ASN A 245 6.10 26.94 14.57
C ASN A 245 6.46 26.95 13.07
N ILE A 246 6.83 28.12 12.53
CA ILE A 246 7.05 28.26 11.10
C ILE A 246 8.27 27.49 10.57
N GLU A 247 9.28 27.28 11.41
CA GLU A 247 10.47 26.48 11.10
C GLU A 247 10.11 24.98 11.01
N GLU A 248 9.27 24.49 11.94
CA GLU A 248 8.76 23.12 11.95
C GLU A 248 7.89 22.84 10.72
N LYS A 249 7.03 23.80 10.34
CA LYS A 249 6.26 23.75 9.09
C LYS A 249 7.16 23.65 7.86
N ALA A 250 8.21 24.48 7.79
CA ALA A 250 9.18 24.44 6.70
C ALA A 250 9.93 23.10 6.65
N ALA A 251 10.30 22.55 7.82
CA ALA A 251 10.96 21.25 7.92
C ALA A 251 10.06 20.11 7.42
N LEU A 252 8.75 20.14 7.73
CA LEU A 252 7.78 19.16 7.25
C LEU A 252 7.66 19.19 5.72
N LEU A 253 7.53 20.37 5.12
CA LEU A 253 7.43 20.51 3.67
C LEU A 253 8.68 19.96 2.95
N ARG A 254 9.88 20.28 3.45
CA ARG A 254 11.13 19.72 2.90
C ARG A 254 11.22 18.22 3.08
N MET A 255 10.75 17.69 4.21
CA MET A 255 10.70 16.25 4.44
C MET A 255 9.82 15.54 3.41
N VAL A 256 8.63 16.06 3.12
CA VAL A 256 7.72 15.48 2.13
C VAL A 256 8.34 15.43 0.74
N ILE A 257 9.14 16.44 0.37
CA ILE A 257 9.90 16.43 -0.89
C ILE A 257 10.91 15.27 -0.92
N ALA A 258 11.63 15.03 0.18
CA ALA A 258 12.63 13.97 0.31
C ALA A 258 12.04 12.58 0.62
N LEU A 259 10.76 12.51 1.01
CA LEU A 259 10.09 11.29 1.45
C LEU A 259 10.09 10.20 0.37
N GLY A 260 9.96 10.60 -0.90
CA GLY A 260 9.98 9.68 -2.03
C GLY A 260 11.28 8.89 -2.14
N GLU A 261 12.42 9.50 -1.83
CA GLU A 261 13.72 8.81 -1.83
C GLU A 261 13.80 7.78 -0.69
N LYS A 262 13.32 8.15 0.50
CA LYS A 262 13.32 7.27 1.68
C LYS A 262 12.39 6.06 1.49
N LEU A 263 11.27 6.26 0.79
CA LEU A 263 10.33 5.20 0.44
C LEU A 263 10.76 4.42 -0.81
N GLY A 264 11.91 4.73 -1.42
CA GLY A 264 12.33 4.07 -2.66
C GLY A 264 11.33 4.23 -3.81
N CYS A 265 10.62 5.36 -3.87
CA CYS A 265 9.70 5.72 -4.93
C CYS A 265 10.48 5.99 -6.23
N THR A 266 10.89 4.93 -6.93
CA THR A 266 11.52 5.07 -8.26
C THR A 266 10.46 5.22 -9.34
N HIS A 267 10.74 6.02 -10.38
CA HIS A 267 9.83 6.24 -11.52
C HIS A 267 9.50 4.96 -12.32
N LYS A 268 10.19 3.83 -12.09
CA LYS A 268 10.10 2.63 -12.94
C LYS A 268 9.07 1.58 -12.52
N ASN A 269 8.53 1.60 -11.30
CA ASN A 269 7.73 0.47 -10.80
C ASN A 269 6.21 0.60 -11.00
N TRP A 270 5.75 1.54 -11.84
CA TRP A 270 4.35 1.95 -11.91
C TRP A 270 3.60 1.40 -13.12
N ASP A 271 4.33 1.12 -14.19
CA ASP A 271 3.75 0.70 -15.47
C ASP A 271 3.76 -0.84 -15.64
N ASP A 272 4.51 -1.59 -14.83
CA ASP A 272 4.64 -3.05 -14.98
C ASP A 272 3.41 -3.85 -14.51
N ASP A 273 2.45 -3.25 -13.79
CA ASP A 273 1.18 -3.93 -13.45
C ASP A 273 0.13 -3.85 -14.59
N ARG A 274 0.48 -3.30 -15.77
CA ARG A 274 -0.41 -3.30 -16.96
C ARG A 274 -0.05 -4.33 -18.04
N SER A 275 1.01 -5.11 -17.87
CA SER A 275 1.54 -5.98 -18.95
C SER A 275 1.59 -7.48 -18.65
N ASP A 276 1.27 -7.94 -17.45
CA ASP A 276 1.41 -9.37 -17.09
C ASP A 276 0.08 -10.16 -17.06
N GLU A 277 -0.98 -9.63 -17.69
CA GLU A 277 -2.19 -10.40 -18.04
C GLU A 277 -2.23 -10.65 -19.56
N ASP A 278 -1.23 -11.35 -20.10
CA ASP A 278 -1.33 -12.11 -21.37
C ASP A 278 -0.04 -12.95 -21.53
N ASP A 279 -0.04 -14.17 -20.98
CA ASP A 279 0.69 -15.36 -21.48
C ASP A 279 0.21 -16.66 -20.79
#